data_AF-A0A534ASI5-F1
#
_entry.id   AF-A0A534ASI5-F1
#
_cell.length_a   1.000
_cell.length_b   1.000
_cell.length_c   1.000
_cell.angle_alpha   90.00
_cell.angle_beta   90.00
_cell.angle_gamma   90.00
#
_symmetry.space_group_name_H-M   'P 1'
#
loop_
_entity.id
_entity.type
_entity.pdbx_description
1 polymer ?
#
loop_
_entity_poly.entity_id
_entity_poly.type
_entity_poly.pdbx_seq_one_letter_code
_entity_poly.pdbx_strand_id
1 'polypeptide(L)'
;MRRSPQPRWHGADPATVREGATLTLAGGRSCRVRPICGSDRDLKREFLAGLSARARYNRFLGAVRELSPEALDRLVRVDYRSQMALVALAGEGGAERIVGVARYAAAPGSLSCELSVAVADTWQRRGLAT
;
A
#
# COMPACT_ATOMS: atom_id res chain seq x y z
N MET A 1 -16.46 6.31 26.56
CA MET A 1 -15.65 5.84 25.42
C MET A 1 -16.26 6.35 24.12
N ARG A 2 -15.71 7.40 23.51
CA ARG A 2 -16.14 7.86 22.18
C ARG A 2 -15.57 6.89 21.13
N ARG A 3 -16.44 6.16 20.43
CA ARG A 3 -16.04 5.41 19.24
C ARG A 3 -15.57 6.41 18.19
N SER A 4 -14.31 6.29 17.75
CA SER A 4 -13.82 7.00 16.58
C SER A 4 -14.71 6.63 15.37
N PRO A 5 -15.11 7.59 14.53
CA PRO A 5 -15.94 7.29 13.37
C PRO A 5 -15.16 6.37 12.44
N GLN A 6 -15.74 5.23 12.07
CA GLN A 6 -15.15 4.37 11.07
C GLN A 6 -15.26 5.05 9.71
N PRO A 7 -14.16 5.15 8.94
CA PRO A 7 -14.21 5.78 7.63
C PRO A 7 -15.11 4.96 6.69
N ARG A 8 -16.09 5.65 6.08
CA ARG A 8 -17.03 5.06 5.12
C ARG A 8 -16.36 4.98 3.75
N TRP A 9 -15.81 3.81 3.41
CA TRP A 9 -15.14 3.57 2.13
C TRP A 9 -16.08 3.14 0.99
N HIS A 10 -17.40 3.11 1.21
CA HIS A 10 -18.36 2.75 0.17
C HIS A 10 -18.52 3.89 -0.83
N GLY A 11 -17.97 3.72 -2.04
CA GLY A 11 -18.21 4.63 -3.17
C GLY A 11 -17.52 5.99 -3.07
N ALA A 12 -16.43 6.11 -2.30
CA ALA A 12 -15.66 7.36 -2.26
C ALA A 12 -15.02 7.64 -3.64
N ASP A 13 -15.26 8.84 -4.16
CA ASP A 13 -14.55 9.40 -5.31
C ASP A 13 -13.03 9.30 -5.05
N PRO A 14 -12.22 8.74 -5.98
CA PRO A 14 -10.76 8.70 -5.88
C PRO A 14 -10.11 10.02 -5.46
N ALA A 15 -10.74 11.16 -5.75
CA ALA A 15 -10.27 12.48 -5.34
C ALA A 15 -10.32 12.72 -3.82
N THR A 16 -11.26 12.10 -3.09
CA THR A 16 -11.47 12.25 -1.64
C THR A 16 -10.53 11.37 -0.81
N VAL A 17 -9.83 10.44 -1.46
CA VAL A 17 -9.10 9.33 -0.80
C VAL A 17 -7.68 9.70 -0.33
N ARG A 18 -7.33 10.99 -0.32
CA ARG A 18 -6.00 11.46 0.15
C ARG A 18 -5.92 11.64 1.66
N GLU A 19 -7.06 11.75 2.35
CA GLU A 19 -7.10 11.80 3.81
C GLU A 19 -6.72 10.44 4.39
N GLY A 20 -5.47 10.36 4.83
CA GLY A 20 -4.91 9.18 5.48
C GLY A 20 -4.92 9.31 7.00
N ALA A 21 -4.78 8.17 7.68
CA ALA A 21 -4.53 8.15 9.12
C ALA A 21 -3.02 8.13 9.38
N THR A 22 -2.56 8.90 10.37
CA THR A 22 -1.18 8.80 10.86
C THR A 22 -1.09 7.65 11.86
N LEU A 23 -0.16 6.73 11.62
CA LEU A 23 0.19 5.65 12.54
C LEU A 23 1.53 5.96 13.20
N THR A 24 1.58 5.83 14.52
CA THR A 24 2.82 5.85 15.30
C THR A 24 3.19 4.42 15.66
N LEU A 25 4.35 3.97 15.18
CA LEU A 25 4.85 2.61 15.35
C LEU A 25 5.64 2.47 16.65
N ALA A 26 5.96 1.22 17.00
CA ALA A 26 6.87 0.93 18.11
C ALA A 26 8.21 1.64 17.90
N GLY A 27 8.65 2.38 18.92
CA GLY A 27 9.85 3.23 18.85
C GLY A 27 9.62 4.64 18.30
N GLY A 28 8.37 5.11 18.21
CA GLY A 28 8.03 6.52 17.98
C GLY A 28 8.07 6.99 16.52
N ARG A 29 8.41 6.11 15.58
CA ARG A 29 8.43 6.43 14.15
C ARG A 29 7.01 6.50 13.60
N SER A 30 6.68 7.55 12.86
CA SER A 30 5.34 7.73 12.29
C SER A 30 5.32 7.55 10.77
N CYS A 31 4.16 7.15 10.25
CA CYS A 31 3.87 7.12 8.83
C CYS A 31 2.38 7.44 8.58
N ARG A 32 2.05 7.95 7.41
CA ARG A 32 0.67 8.18 7.00
C ARG A 32 0.20 7.01 6.14
N VAL A 33 -0.95 6.43 6.47
CA VAL A 33 -1.58 5.36 5.70
C VAL A 33 -2.80 5.90 4.97
N ARG A 34 -2.85 5.70 3.66
CA ARG A 34 -3.99 6.03 2.81
C ARG A 34 -4.13 5.03 1.65
N PRO A 35 -5.26 4.98 0.96
CA PRO A 35 -5.34 4.19 -0.26
C PRO A 35 -4.43 4.70 -1.36
N ILE A 36 -4.01 3.78 -2.22
CA ILE A 36 -3.16 4.09 -3.38
C ILE A 36 -3.99 4.77 -4.48
N CYS A 37 -3.38 5.68 -5.23
CA CYS A 37 -4.00 6.27 -6.41
C CYS A 37 -3.02 6.36 -7.59
N GLY A 38 -3.54 6.70 -8.77
CA GLY A 38 -2.76 6.73 -10.00
C GLY A 38 -1.52 7.64 -9.95
N SER A 39 -1.55 8.72 -9.16
CA SER A 39 -0.40 9.62 -8.99
C SER A 39 0.76 9.01 -8.18
N ASP A 40 0.55 7.87 -7.52
CA ASP A 40 1.60 7.18 -6.73
C ASP A 40 2.53 6.33 -7.58
N ARG A 41 2.38 6.39 -8.92
CA ARG A 41 3.13 5.56 -9.86
C ARG A 41 4.63 5.61 -9.62
N ASP A 42 5.21 6.80 -9.47
CA ASP A 42 6.65 6.95 -9.27
C ASP A 42 7.09 6.49 -7.88
N LEU A 43 6.36 6.87 -6.83
CA LEU A 43 6.60 6.39 -5.46
C LEU A 43 6.54 4.85 -5.38
N LYS A 44 5.62 4.25 -6.14
CA LYS A 44 5.45 2.80 -6.20
C LYS A 44 6.60 2.13 -6.92
N ARG A 45 7.07 2.70 -8.03
CA ARG A 45 8.26 2.23 -8.76
C ARG A 45 9.49 2.27 -7.86
N GLU A 46 9.73 3.38 -7.18
CA GLU A 46 10.85 3.55 -6.26
C GLU A 46 10.81 2.56 -5.11
N PHE A 47 9.64 2.37 -4.49
CA PHE A 47 9.47 1.38 -3.44
C PHE A 47 9.85 -0.03 -3.90
N LEU A 48 9.38 -0.45 -5.07
CA LEU A 48 9.66 -1.79 -5.59
C LEU A 48 11.13 -1.96 -5.98
N ALA A 49 11.76 -0.91 -6.52
CA ALA A 49 13.18 -0.89 -6.82
C ALA A 49 14.03 -1.01 -5.54
N GLY A 50 13.60 -0.37 -4.44
CA GLY A 50 14.28 -0.40 -3.15
C GLY A 50 14.05 -1.65 -2.28
N LEU A 51 13.16 -2.57 -2.66
CA LEU A 51 12.97 -3.83 -1.94
C LEU A 51 14.20 -4.74 -2.10
N SER A 52 14.62 -5.39 -1.01
CA SER A 52 15.57 -6.50 -1.11
C SER A 52 15.04 -7.64 -1.98
N ALA A 53 15.94 -8.47 -2.52
CA ALA A 53 15.55 -9.64 -3.31
C ALA A 53 14.58 -10.56 -2.54
N ARG A 54 14.77 -10.72 -1.23
CA ARG A 54 13.87 -11.50 -0.37
C ARG A 54 12.50 -10.83 -0.23
N ALA A 55 12.43 -9.53 0.02
CA ALA A 55 11.16 -8.81 0.12
C ALA A 55 10.41 -8.79 -1.22
N ARG A 56 11.13 -8.64 -2.34
CA ARG A 56 10.55 -8.73 -3.70
C ARG A 56 10.05 -10.14 -4.00
N TYR A 57 10.84 -11.17 -3.66
CA TYR A 57 10.42 -12.56 -3.79
C TYR A 57 9.14 -12.82 -3.00
N ASN A 58 9.07 -12.43 -1.74
CA ASN A 58 7.86 -12.64 -0.93
C ASN A 58 6.65 -11.88 -1.49
N ARG A 59 6.87 -10.67 -2.04
CA ARG A 59 5.78 -9.86 -2.60
C ARG A 59 5.19 -10.42 -3.89
N PHE A 60 6.01 -11.08 -4.70
CA PHE A 60 5.60 -11.60 -6.01
C PHE A 60 5.70 -13.11 -6.13
N LEU A 61 5.97 -13.80 -5.02
CA LEU A 61 6.28 -15.24 -4.97
C LEU A 61 7.29 -15.68 -6.04
N GLY A 62 8.29 -14.82 -6.30
CA GLY A 62 9.30 -15.03 -7.34
C GLY A 62 8.85 -14.81 -8.78
N ALA A 63 7.57 -14.54 -9.06
CA ALA A 63 7.02 -14.43 -10.41
C ALA A 63 7.42 -13.15 -11.16
N VAL A 64 7.96 -12.13 -10.47
CA VAL A 64 8.25 -10.82 -11.05
C VAL A 64 9.67 -10.38 -10.71
N ARG A 65 10.56 -10.41 -11.73
CA ARG A 65 11.92 -9.86 -11.64
C ARG A 65 11.95 -8.36 -11.96
N GLU A 66 11.23 -7.97 -13.01
CA GLU A 66 11.04 -6.59 -13.46
C GLU A 66 9.56 -6.35 -13.77
N LEU A 67 9.06 -5.15 -13.50
CA LEU A 67 7.68 -4.78 -13.79
C LEU A 67 7.62 -3.98 -15.07
N SER A 68 6.79 -4.43 -16.02
CA SER A 68 6.45 -3.61 -17.18
C SER A 68 5.73 -2.32 -16.75
N PRO A 69 5.80 -1.24 -17.54
CA PRO A 69 5.06 -0.01 -17.28
C PRO A 69 3.56 -0.26 -17.06
N GLU A 70 2.96 -1.16 -17.84
CA GLU A 70 1.54 -1.53 -17.76
C GLU A 70 1.24 -2.31 -16.47
N ALA A 71 2.17 -3.17 -16.03
CA ALA A 71 2.03 -3.87 -14.76
C ALA A 71 2.09 -2.89 -13.58
N LEU A 72 2.98 -1.91 -13.61
CA LEU A 72 3.04 -0.85 -12.60
C LEU A 72 1.75 -0.03 -12.56
N ASP A 73 1.18 0.31 -13.71
CA ASP A 73 -0.08 1.04 -13.81
C ASP A 73 -1.24 0.28 -13.18
N ARG A 74 -1.33 -1.04 -13.43
CA ARG A 74 -2.30 -1.91 -12.76
C ARG A 74 -2.08 -1.97 -11.24
N LEU A 75 -0.85 -1.81 -10.77
CA LEU A 75 -0.54 -1.80 -9.34
C LEU A 75 -0.92 -0.50 -8.62
N VAL A 76 -1.24 0.59 -9.32
CA VAL A 76 -1.66 1.86 -8.71
C VAL A 76 -3.12 2.23 -9.00
N ARG A 77 -3.76 1.58 -9.97
CA ARG A 77 -5.19 1.72 -10.27
C ARG A 77 -5.95 0.52 -9.68
N VAL A 78 -6.77 0.76 -8.66
CA VAL A 78 -7.65 -0.26 -8.06
C VAL A 78 -9.12 0.14 -8.24
N ASP A 79 -10.00 -0.85 -8.37
CA ASP A 79 -11.43 -0.63 -8.64
C ASP A 79 -12.28 -0.44 -7.37
N TYR A 80 -11.68 -0.56 -6.18
CA TYR A 80 -12.31 -0.46 -4.85
C TYR A 80 -13.48 -1.44 -4.63
N ARG A 81 -13.70 -2.40 -5.54
CA ARG A 81 -14.76 -3.40 -5.48
C ARG A 81 -14.18 -4.77 -5.26
N SER A 82 -13.35 -5.22 -6.20
CA SER A 82 -12.67 -6.50 -6.16
C SER A 82 -11.22 -6.36 -5.71
N GLN A 83 -10.67 -5.14 -5.80
CA GLN A 83 -9.29 -4.83 -5.47
C GLN A 83 -9.18 -3.59 -4.61
N MET A 84 -8.27 -3.64 -3.64
CA MET A 84 -7.90 -2.48 -2.82
C MET A 84 -6.41 -2.51 -2.53
N ALA A 85 -5.81 -1.34 -2.35
CA ALA A 85 -4.47 -1.24 -1.82
C ALA A 85 -4.29 0.01 -0.97
N LEU A 86 -3.59 -0.16 0.15
CA LEU A 86 -3.15 0.89 1.05
C LEU A 86 -1.65 1.06 0.92
N VAL A 87 -1.19 2.30 1.01
CA VAL A 87 0.22 2.67 1.09
C VAL A 87 0.49 3.33 2.44
N ALA A 88 1.60 2.94 3.07
CA ALA A 88 2.20 3.66 4.17
C ALA A 88 3.27 4.59 3.60
N LEU A 89 3.18 5.87 3.91
CA LEU A 89 4.07 6.93 3.43
C LEU A 89 4.85 7.49 4.61
N ALA A 90 6.15 7.70 4.40
CA ALA A 90 7.00 8.39 5.37
C ALA A 90 7.73 9.54 4.70
N GLY A 91 8.09 10.55 5.50
CA GLY A 91 8.54 11.85 5.00
C GLY A 91 7.37 12.82 4.90
N GLU A 92 7.67 14.05 4.53
CA GLU A 92 6.69 15.13 4.39
C GLU A 92 6.95 15.90 3.09
N GLY A 93 5.88 16.49 2.53
CA GLY A 93 5.95 17.30 1.32
C GLY A 93 6.48 16.52 0.10
N GLY A 94 7.42 17.11 -0.63
CA GLY A 94 8.01 16.51 -1.83
C GLY A 94 8.98 15.33 -1.58
N ALA A 95 9.24 14.99 -0.32
CA ALA A 95 10.17 13.91 0.07
C ALA A 95 9.46 12.65 0.56
N GLU A 96 8.16 12.54 0.30
CA GLU A 96 7.38 11.36 0.67
C GLU A 96 7.82 10.12 -0.11
N ARG A 97 7.91 9.00 0.58
CA ARG A 97 8.17 7.69 -0.03
C ARG A 97 7.26 6.63 0.54
N ILE A 98 6.89 5.65 -0.28
CA ILE A 98 6.18 4.47 0.19
C ILE A 98 7.16 3.61 1.00
N VAL A 99 6.74 3.23 2.20
CA VAL A 99 7.51 2.36 3.12
C VAL A 99 6.79 1.05 3.42
N GLY A 100 5.51 0.94 3.06
CA GLY A 100 4.76 -0.30 3.11
C GLY A 100 3.55 -0.27 2.19
N VAL A 101 3.13 -1.44 1.72
CA VAL A 101 1.93 -1.62 0.90
C VAL A 101 1.17 -2.86 1.36
N ALA A 102 -0.13 -2.72 1.60
CA ALA A 102 -1.06 -3.82 1.80
C ALA A 102 -2.07 -3.82 0.65
N ARG A 103 -2.39 -5.00 0.10
CA ARG A 103 -3.34 -5.15 -1.01
C ARG A 103 -4.15 -6.41 -0.83
N TYR A 104 -5.44 -6.35 -1.17
CA TYR A 104 -6.21 -7.55 -1.50
C TYR A 104 -6.70 -7.54 -2.94
N ALA A 105 -6.94 -8.72 -3.51
CA ALA A 105 -7.60 -8.92 -4.78
C ALA A 105 -8.52 -10.15 -4.71
N ALA A 106 -9.78 -10.00 -5.07
CA ALA A 106 -10.76 -11.08 -5.15
C ALA A 106 -11.08 -11.40 -6.63
N ALA A 107 -11.22 -12.69 -6.95
CA ALA A 107 -11.78 -13.08 -8.23
C ALA A 107 -13.28 -12.70 -8.31
N PRO A 108 -13.82 -12.38 -9.48
CA PRO A 108 -15.24 -12.08 -9.64
C PRO A 108 -16.12 -13.22 -9.07
N GLY A 109 -17.08 -12.88 -8.20
CA GLY A 109 -17.99 -13.84 -7.58
C GLY A 109 -17.38 -14.70 -6.47
N SER A 110 -16.11 -14.50 -6.12
CA SER A 110 -15.44 -15.24 -5.04
C SER A 110 -15.71 -14.61 -3.68
N LEU A 111 -15.94 -15.45 -2.66
CA LEU A 111 -15.92 -15.04 -1.24
C LEU A 111 -14.50 -15.03 -0.65
N SER A 112 -13.52 -15.56 -1.38
CA SER A 112 -12.11 -15.57 -1.02
C SER A 112 -11.33 -14.50 -1.77
N CYS A 113 -10.29 -13.96 -1.14
CA CYS A 113 -9.37 -12.99 -1.75
C CYS A 113 -7.92 -13.34 -1.43
N GLU A 114 -7.01 -12.91 -2.29
CA GLU A 114 -5.59 -12.94 -2.02
C GLU A 114 -5.17 -11.67 -1.30
N LEU A 115 -4.43 -11.80 -0.21
CA LEU A 115 -3.83 -10.69 0.52
C LEU A 115 -2.31 -10.68 0.30
N SER A 116 -1.74 -9.49 0.08
CA SER A 116 -0.30 -9.29 -0.01
C SER A 116 0.14 -8.07 0.78
N VAL A 117 1.21 -8.22 1.54
CA VAL A 117 1.84 -7.14 2.30
C VAL A 117 3.34 -7.10 1.97
N ALA A 118 3.86 -5.89 1.72
CA ALA A 118 5.29 -5.66 1.60
C ALA A 118 5.69 -4.45 2.43
N VAL A 119 6.80 -4.55 3.14
CA VAL A 119 7.37 -3.48 3.97
C VAL A 119 8.83 -3.29 3.57
N ALA A 120 9.22 -2.04 3.35
CA ALA A 120 10.60 -1.68 3.06
C ALA A 120 11.50 -2.18 4.19
N ASP A 121 12.67 -2.72 3.86
CA ASP A 121 13.55 -3.43 4.80
C ASP A 121 13.87 -2.60 6.06
N THR A 122 14.07 -1.28 5.92
CA THR A 122 14.35 -0.36 7.04
C THR A 122 13.14 -0.05 7.95
N TRP A 123 11.95 -0.55 7.59
CA TRP A 123 10.69 -0.40 8.32
C TRP A 123 10.14 -1.73 8.86
N GLN A 124 10.79 -2.85 8.54
CA GLN A 124 10.41 -4.16 9.07
C GLN A 124 10.68 -4.25 10.58
N ARG A 125 9.98 -5.20 11.25
CA ARG A 125 10.08 -5.46 12.70
C ARG A 125 9.75 -4.26 13.60
N ARG A 126 8.91 -3.35 13.11
CA ARG A 126 8.44 -2.15 13.85
C ARG A 126 6.93 -2.10 14.06
N GLY A 127 6.20 -3.16 13.70
CA GLY A 127 4.74 -3.21 13.86
C GLY A 127 3.93 -2.67 12.68
N LEU A 128 4.55 -2.36 11.53
CA LEU A 128 3.84 -1.80 10.36
C LEU A 128 2.94 -2.82 9.63
N ALA A 129 3.21 -4.11 9.80
CA ALA A 129 2.50 -5.22 9.13
C ALA A 129 2.01 -6.24 10.16
N THR A 130 1.35 -5.77 11.21
CA THR A 130 0.90 -6.54 12.37
C THR A 130 -0.58 -6.28 12.59
#